data_AF-A0A7W0F4I6-F1
#
_entry.id   AF-A0A7W0F4I6-F1
#
_cell.length_a   1.000
_cell.length_b   1.000
_cell.length_c   1.000
_cell.angle_alpha   90.00
_cell.angle_beta   90.00
_cell.angle_gamma   90.00
#
_symmetry.space_group_name_H-M   'P 1'
#
loop_
_entity.id
_entity.type
_entity.pdbx_description
1 polymer ?
#
loop_
_entity_poly.entity_id
_entity_poly.type
_entity_poly.pdbx_seq_one_letter_code
_entity_poly.pdbx_strand_id
1 'polypeptide(L)'
;MKGFNFYFVAGGGYSGGREIAEVAALAIKGGIDILQLREKKMCRRELVDEGKQLSLLCREKKVIFIVNDDPYLAKDVSSDG
;
A
#
# COMPACT_ATOMS: atom_id res chain seq x y z
N MET A 1 -9.31 -7.47 21.10
CA MET A 1 -9.05 -7.04 19.70
C MET A 1 -7.58 -6.70 19.60
N LYS A 2 -6.90 -7.04 18.49
CA LYS A 2 -5.51 -6.62 18.28
C LYS A 2 -5.52 -5.09 18.09
N GLY A 3 -4.70 -4.36 18.85
CA GLY A 3 -4.52 -2.92 18.63
C GLY A 3 -3.61 -2.67 17.43
N PHE A 4 -3.87 -1.60 16.68
CA PHE A 4 -2.97 -1.12 15.62
C PHE A 4 -2.12 0.01 16.19
N ASN A 5 -0.82 -0.05 15.95
CA ASN A 5 0.14 0.93 16.46
C ASN A 5 0.67 1.84 15.36
N PHE A 6 0.91 1.28 14.16
CA PHE A 6 1.55 2.02 13.07
C PHE A 6 0.79 1.90 11.77
N TYR A 7 0.24 3.03 11.33
CA TYR A 7 -0.41 3.19 10.05
C TYR A 7 0.49 4.03 9.13
N PHE A 8 1.05 3.39 8.11
CA PHE A 8 1.88 4.03 7.11
C PHE A 8 1.09 4.34 5.83
N VAL A 9 1.22 5.56 5.34
CA VAL A 9 0.60 6.02 4.09
C VAL A 9 1.71 6.21 3.06
N ALA A 10 1.62 5.47 1.96
CA ALA A 10 2.60 5.49 0.88
C ALA A 10 2.04 6.17 -0.38
N GLY A 11 2.90 6.88 -1.10
CA GLY A 11 2.61 7.51 -2.38
C GLY A 11 3.90 8.02 -3.01
N GLY A 12 3.96 8.08 -4.33
CA GLY A 12 5.18 8.39 -5.10
C GLY A 12 5.70 9.80 -4.84
N GLY A 13 4.84 10.73 -4.43
CA GLY A 13 5.25 12.06 -3.97
C GLY A 13 6.05 12.09 -2.67
N TYR A 14 6.09 10.97 -1.92
CA TYR A 14 6.65 10.88 -0.57
C TYR A 14 7.81 9.88 -0.46
N SER A 15 8.18 9.20 -1.53
CA SER A 15 9.16 8.12 -1.52
C SER A 15 10.63 8.60 -1.61
N GLY A 16 10.85 9.90 -1.85
CA GLY A 16 12.19 10.46 -2.00
C GLY A 16 12.92 9.95 -3.25
N GLY A 17 12.17 9.62 -4.31
CA GLY A 17 12.71 9.09 -5.56
C GLY A 17 12.86 7.56 -5.60
N ARG A 18 12.47 6.85 -4.53
CA ARG A 18 12.37 5.39 -4.52
C ARG A 18 11.02 4.91 -5.05
N GLU A 19 10.98 3.64 -5.45
CA GLU A 19 9.72 2.97 -5.78
C GLU A 19 8.85 2.81 -4.53
N ILE A 20 7.53 2.87 -4.71
CA ILE A 20 6.58 2.74 -3.59
C ILE A 20 6.72 1.37 -2.93
N ALA A 21 6.81 0.30 -3.72
CA ALA A 21 7.07 -1.05 -3.25
C ALA A 21 8.33 -1.18 -2.38
N GLU A 22 9.41 -0.47 -2.70
CA GLU A 22 10.65 -0.48 -1.90
C GLU A 22 10.41 0.14 -0.52
N VAL A 23 9.79 1.31 -0.49
CA VAL A 23 9.49 2.01 0.77
C VAL A 23 8.49 1.23 1.62
N ALA A 24 7.48 0.61 0.99
CA ALA A 24 6.53 -0.26 1.64
C ALA A 24 7.22 -1.49 2.26
N ALA A 25 8.14 -2.14 1.55
CA ALA A 25 8.89 -3.28 2.09
C ALA A 25 9.74 -2.91 3.30
N LEU A 26 10.39 -1.74 3.27
CA LEU A 26 11.15 -1.22 4.41
C LEU A 26 10.23 -0.88 5.60
N ALA A 27 9.06 -0.27 5.35
CA ALA A 27 8.09 0.04 6.38
C ALA A 27 7.53 -1.23 7.04
N ILE A 28 7.21 -2.25 6.25
CA ILE A 28 6.76 -3.56 6.74
C ILE A 28 7.84 -4.23 7.58
N LYS A 29 9.12 -4.18 7.16
CA LYS A 29 10.25 -4.65 7.97
C LYS A 29 10.38 -3.87 9.29
N GLY A 30 10.00 -2.59 9.29
CA GLY A 30 9.92 -1.72 10.47
C GLY A 30 8.75 -2.02 11.41
N GLY A 31 7.82 -2.90 11.02
CA GLY A 31 6.72 -3.35 11.88
C GLY A 31 5.44 -2.52 11.78
N ILE A 32 5.10 -1.97 10.61
CA ILE A 32 3.79 -1.35 10.39
C ILE A 32 2.66 -2.38 10.49
N ASP A 33 1.50 -1.96 10.96
CA ASP A 33 0.31 -2.81 11.02
C ASP A 33 -0.61 -2.59 9.81
N ILE A 34 -0.61 -1.37 9.26
CA ILE A 34 -1.46 -0.96 8.15
C ILE A 34 -0.62 -0.19 7.13
N LEU A 35 -0.78 -0.54 5.85
CA LEU A 35 -0.28 0.20 4.69
C LEU A 35 -1.46 0.78 3.90
N GLN A 36 -1.44 2.07 3.59
CA GLN A 36 -2.35 2.68 2.62
C GLN A 36 -1.62 3.14 1.38
N LEU A 37 -2.12 2.75 0.21
CA LEU A 37 -1.73 3.33 -1.07
C LEU A 37 -2.53 4.60 -1.34
N ARG A 38 -1.83 5.73 -1.44
CA ARG A 38 -2.38 7.04 -1.77
C ARG A 38 -1.56 7.69 -2.88
N GLU A 39 -1.87 7.32 -4.10
CA GLU A 39 -1.23 7.83 -5.32
C GLU A 39 -2.26 8.55 -6.22
N LYS A 40 -1.89 9.71 -6.74
CA LYS A 40 -2.80 10.60 -7.51
C LYS A 40 -2.29 10.98 -8.90
N LYS A 41 -1.04 10.63 -9.22
CA LYS A 41 -0.35 11.03 -10.45
C LYS A 41 -0.10 9.87 -11.41
N MET A 42 0.01 8.64 -10.91
CA MET A 42 0.18 7.45 -11.75
C MET A 42 -1.04 7.25 -12.66
N CYS A 43 -0.80 6.68 -13.85
CA CYS A 43 -1.93 6.26 -14.68
C CYS A 43 -2.58 4.99 -14.11
N ARG A 44 -3.82 4.70 -14.52
CA ARG A 44 -4.59 3.57 -13.96
C ARG A 44 -3.87 2.23 -14.07
N ARG A 45 -3.19 1.97 -15.19
CA ARG A 45 -2.49 0.70 -15.42
C ARG A 45 -1.35 0.51 -14.42
N GLU A 46 -0.46 1.51 -14.33
CA GLU A 46 0.67 1.50 -13.39
C GLU A 46 0.17 1.37 -11.95
N LEU A 47 -0.90 2.09 -11.61
CA LEU A 47 -1.47 2.08 -10.27
C LEU A 47 -2.05 0.71 -9.89
N VAL A 48 -2.69 0.00 -10.83
CA VAL A 48 -3.16 -1.37 -10.59
C VAL A 48 -1.99 -2.33 -10.43
N ASP A 49 -0.95 -2.21 -11.25
CA ASP A 49 0.23 -3.08 -11.17
C ASP A 49 0.97 -2.88 -9.83
N GLU A 50 1.19 -1.62 -9.41
CA GLU A 50 1.76 -1.26 -8.10
C GLU A 50 0.88 -1.80 -6.96
N GLY A 51 -0.42 -1.54 -6.99
CA GLY A 51 -1.34 -1.97 -5.94
C GLY A 51 -1.40 -3.48 -5.78
N LYS A 52 -1.29 -4.26 -6.87
CA LYS A 52 -1.19 -5.73 -6.80
C LYS A 52 0.08 -6.20 -6.13
N GLN A 53 1.21 -5.57 -6.43
CA GLN A 53 2.48 -5.89 -5.77
C GLN A 53 2.42 -5.61 -4.27
N LEU A 54 1.87 -4.44 -3.88
CA LEU A 54 1.68 -4.08 -2.47
C LEU A 54 0.71 -5.02 -1.74
N SER A 55 -0.38 -5.41 -2.40
CA SER A 55 -1.36 -6.36 -1.85
C SER A 55 -0.73 -7.72 -1.54
N LEU A 56 0.07 -8.26 -2.45
CA LEU A 56 0.82 -9.51 -2.25
C LEU A 56 1.79 -9.39 -1.07
N LEU A 57 2.59 -8.31 -1.06
CA LEU A 57 3.56 -8.05 -0.01
C LEU A 57 2.91 -7.94 1.37
N CYS A 58 1.80 -7.22 1.48
CA CYS A 58 1.06 -7.06 2.74
C CYS A 58 0.47 -8.38 3.21
N ARG A 59 -0.10 -9.17 2.30
CA ARG A 59 -0.69 -10.49 2.61
C ARG A 59 0.35 -11.45 3.18
N GLU A 60 1.53 -11.53 2.58
CA GLU A 60 2.62 -12.39 3.07
C GLU A 60 3.07 -12.01 4.48
N LYS A 61 2.97 -10.72 4.82
CA LYS A 61 3.47 -10.17 6.08
C LYS A 61 2.36 -9.91 7.11
N LYS A 62 1.11 -10.23 6.78
CA LYS A 62 -0.08 -10.01 7.63
C LYS A 62 -0.26 -8.53 8.02
N VAL A 63 0.01 -7.64 7.08
CA VAL A 63 -0.23 -6.20 7.18
C VAL A 63 -1.54 -5.89 6.45
N ILE A 64 -2.37 -5.01 7.02
CA ILE A 64 -3.61 -4.60 6.37
C ILE A 64 -3.27 -3.65 5.22
N PHE A 65 -3.84 -3.88 4.04
CA PHE A 65 -3.65 -3.04 2.87
C PHE A 65 -4.91 -2.26 2.52
N ILE A 66 -4.81 -0.94 2.43
CA ILE A 66 -5.92 -0.01 2.15
C ILE A 66 -5.63 0.80 0.89
N VAL A 67 -6.66 1.05 0.08
CA VAL A 67 -6.60 1.97 -1.07
C VAL A 67 -7.38 3.24 -0.76
N ASN A 68 -6.76 4.39 -0.94
CA ASN A 68 -7.39 5.68 -0.65
C ASN A 68 -8.36 6.11 -1.78
N ASP A 69 -9.59 6.50 -1.43
CA ASP A 69 -10.61 7.18 -2.26
C ASP A 69 -11.07 6.47 -3.57
N ASP A 70 -10.57 5.27 -3.89
CA ASP A 70 -10.88 4.57 -5.13
C ASP A 70 -11.35 3.12 -4.87
N PRO A 71 -12.67 2.90 -4.69
CA PRO A 71 -13.23 1.58 -4.40
C PRO A 71 -13.10 0.60 -5.58
N TYR A 72 -12.98 1.10 -6.81
CA TYR A 72 -12.75 0.23 -7.97
C TYR A 72 -11.33 -0.29 -7.98
N LEU A 73 -10.35 0.58 -7.68
CA LEU A 73 -8.96 0.16 -7.53
C LEU A 73 -8.81 -0.81 -6.36
N ALA A 74 -9.43 -0.52 -5.22
CA ALA A 74 -9.47 -1.41 -4.05
C ALA A 74 -9.87 -2.84 -4.44
N LYS A 75 -10.95 -2.95 -5.23
CA LYS A 75 -11.41 -4.23 -5.78
C LYS A 75 -10.41 -4.85 -6.76
N ASP A 76 -9.87 -4.09 -7.70
CA ASP A 76 -8.94 -4.57 -8.73
C ASP A 76 -7.64 -5.15 -8.15
N VAL A 77 -7.21 -4.64 -6.98
CA VAL A 77 -5.98 -5.06 -6.29
C VAL A 77 -6.24 -5.96 -5.08
N SER A 78 -7.51 -6.25 -4.79
CA SER A 78 -7.94 -7.04 -3.63
C SER A 78 -7.39 -6.48 -2.31
N SER A 79 -7.57 -5.18 -2.07
CA SER A 79 -7.26 -4.56 -0.78
C SER A 79 -8.26 -4.98 0.30
N ASP A 80 -7.91 -4.73 1.56
CA ASP A 80 -8.77 -4.98 2.73
C ASP A 80 -9.76 -3.83 2.98
N GLY A 81 -9.53 -2.68 2.35
CA GLY A 81 -10.37 -1.48 2.41
C GLY A 81 -9.87 -0.34 1.54
#